data_AF-A0A534KHW8-F1
#
_entry.id   AF-A0A534KHW8-F1
#
_cell.length_a   1.000
_cell.length_b   1.000
_cell.length_c   1.000
_cell.angle_alpha   90.00
_cell.angle_beta   90.00
_cell.angle_gamma   90.00
#
_symmetry.space_group_name_H-M   'P 1'
#
loop_
_entity.id
_entity.type
_entity.pdbx_description
1 polymer ?
#
loop_
_entity_poly.entity_id
_entity_poly.type
_entity_poly.pdbx_seq_one_letter_code
_entity_poly.pdbx_strand_id
1 'polypeptide(L)'
;MTRILEETIDSLRPADAVRVLDAVDGTLDALRQDALETGDTPEVRQILRRIDAYKGHLQRQRSVLDGTVTIEPSPDGAVADP
;
A
#
# COMPACT_ATOMS: atom_id res chain seq x y z
N MET A 1 -2.64 -7.37 -5.73
CA MET A 1 -1.29 -6.93 -6.16
C MET A 1 -0.60 -8.08 -6.89
N THR A 2 0.44 -7.81 -7.68
CA THR A 2 1.27 -8.91 -8.19
C THR A 2 2.26 -9.31 -7.11
N ARG A 3 2.49 -10.61 -6.95
CA ARG A 3 3.42 -11.18 -5.97
C ARG A 3 4.84 -10.60 -6.11
N ILE A 4 5.26 -10.27 -7.33
CA ILE A 4 6.56 -9.67 -7.64
C ILE A 4 6.70 -8.28 -7.01
N LEU A 5 5.64 -7.45 -7.03
CA LEU A 5 5.70 -6.11 -6.45
C LEU A 5 5.79 -6.19 -4.92
N GLU A 6 5.07 -7.12 -4.30
CA GLU A 6 5.15 -7.40 -2.85
C GLU A 6 6.57 -7.81 -2.46
N GLU A 7 7.14 -8.82 -3.13
CA GLU A 7 8.51 -9.30 -2.87
C GLU A 7 9.55 -8.20 -3.09
N THR A 8 9.34 -7.32 -4.08
CA THR A 8 10.22 -6.17 -4.32
C THR A 8 10.15 -5.18 -3.16
N ILE A 9 8.94 -4.81 -2.72
CA ILE A 9 8.71 -3.87 -1.61
C ILE A 9 9.34 -4.39 -0.31
N ASP A 10 9.16 -5.68 -0.02
CA ASP A 10 9.69 -6.32 1.19
C ASP A 10 11.23 -6.37 1.22
N SER A 11 11.88 -6.34 0.05
CA SER A 11 13.34 -6.33 -0.06
C SER A 11 13.99 -4.94 0.07
N LEU A 12 13.19 -3.87 0.03
CA LEU A 12 13.66 -2.48 0.04
C LEU A 12 13.76 -1.92 1.46
N ARG A 13 14.58 -0.87 1.63
CA ARG A 13 14.53 -0.05 2.85
C ARG A 13 13.14 0.63 2.91
N PRO A 14 12.57 0.84 4.11
CA PRO A 14 11.21 1.40 4.24
C PRO A 14 10.98 2.70 3.46
N ALA A 15 11.96 3.62 3.48
CA ALA A 15 11.86 4.87 2.72
C ALA A 15 11.84 4.69 1.20
N ASP A 16 12.56 3.68 0.68
CA ASP A 16 12.56 3.36 -0.75
C ASP A 16 11.29 2.60 -1.15
N ALA A 17 10.80 1.71 -0.28
CA ALA A 17 9.53 1.02 -0.43
C ALA A 17 8.35 1.99 -0.52
N VAL A 18 8.29 3.01 0.36
CA VAL A 18 7.25 4.05 0.31
C VAL A 18 7.27 4.81 -1.02
N ARG A 19 8.46 5.19 -1.53
CA ARG A 19 8.57 5.86 -2.84
C ARG A 19 8.06 5.00 -4.00
N VAL A 20 8.34 3.71 -3.96
CA VAL A 20 7.81 2.76 -4.97
C VAL A 20 6.29 2.68 -4.87
N LEU A 21 5.74 2.57 -3.66
CA LEU A 21 4.30 2.59 -3.44
C LEU A 21 3.64 3.86 -3.98
N ASP A 22 4.22 5.04 -3.72
CA ASP A 22 3.71 6.32 -4.21
C ASP A 22 3.76 6.41 -5.74
N ALA A 23 4.84 5.92 -6.37
CA ALA A 23 4.96 5.89 -7.83
C ALA A 23 3.92 4.96 -8.49
N VAL A 24 3.66 3.80 -7.88
CA VAL A 24 2.62 2.88 -8.33
C VAL A 24 1.24 3.49 -8.14
N ASP A 25 0.98 4.16 -7.02
CA ASP A 25 -0.30 4.85 -6.76
C ASP A 25 -0.58 5.92 -7.82
N GLY A 26 0.41 6.75 -8.15
CA GLY A 26 0.29 7.75 -9.21
C GLY A 26 0.03 7.17 -10.60
N THR A 27 0.62 6.01 -10.91
CA THR A 27 0.36 5.31 -12.17
C THR A 27 -1.08 4.77 -12.23
N LEU A 28 -1.59 4.25 -11.11
CA LEU A 28 -2.97 3.78 -11.01
C LEU A 28 -3.97 4.94 -11.12
N ASP A 29 -3.65 6.13 -10.63
CA ASP A 29 -4.48 7.32 -10.81
C ASP A 29 -4.56 7.77 -12.26
N ALA A 30 -3.42 7.80 -12.96
CA ALA A 30 -3.41 8.09 -14.40
C ALA A 30 -4.27 7.07 -15.17
N LEU A 31 -4.10 5.77 -14.90
CA LEU A 31 -4.89 4.72 -15.54
C LEU A 31 -6.39 4.83 -15.23
N ARG A 32 -6.74 5.25 -14.00
CA ARG A 32 -8.13 5.49 -13.62
C ARG A 32 -8.73 6.63 -14.43
N GLN A 33 -8.00 7.73 -14.56
CA GLN A 33 -8.39 8.90 -15.33
C GLN A 33 -8.63 8.50 -16.80
N ASP A 34 -7.67 7.82 -17.43
CA ASP A 34 -7.77 7.34 -18.82
C ASP A 34 -8.99 6.43 -19.02
N ALA A 35 -9.25 5.53 -18.06
CA ALA A 35 -10.41 4.64 -18.10
C ALA A 35 -11.73 5.41 -18.00
N LEU A 36 -11.81 6.45 -17.14
CA LEU A 36 -12.99 7.30 -17.05
C LEU A 36 -13.25 8.09 -18.35
N GLU A 37 -12.20 8.54 -19.02
CA GLU A 37 -12.29 9.25 -20.29
C GLU A 37 -12.72 8.34 -21.46
N THR A 38 -12.48 7.03 -21.35
CA THR A 38 -12.90 6.04 -22.35
C THR A 38 -14.43 5.82 -22.36
N GLY A 39 -15.13 6.17 -21.28
CA GLY A 39 -16.59 6.11 -21.15
C GLY A 39 -17.11 5.00 -20.22
N ASP A 40 -18.40 5.05 -19.90
CA ASP A 40 -19.01 4.13 -18.92
C ASP A 40 -19.53 2.84 -19.58
N THR A 41 -18.64 1.87 -19.75
CA THR A 41 -19.00 0.49 -20.13
C THR A 41 -18.87 -0.48 -18.95
N PRO A 42 -19.52 -1.65 -18.98
CA PRO A 42 -19.35 -2.69 -17.97
C PRO A 42 -17.88 -3.11 -17.77
N GLU A 43 -17.11 -3.17 -18.85
CA GLU A 43 -15.68 -3.51 -18.88
C GLU A 43 -14.87 -2.42 -18.19
N VAL A 44 -15.10 -1.15 -18.54
CA VAL A 44 -14.45 -0.01 -17.89
C VAL A 44 -14.76 0.01 -16.39
N ARG A 45 -16.02 -0.20 -15.99
CA ARG A 45 -16.39 -0.33 -14.56
C ARG A 45 -15.69 -1.49 -13.87
N GLN A 46 -15.41 -2.59 -14.57
CA GLN A 46 -14.64 -3.70 -14.00
C GLN A 46 -13.16 -3.32 -13.82
N ILE A 47 -12.57 -2.60 -14.78
CA ILE A 47 -11.21 -2.09 -14.67
C ILE A 47 -11.09 -1.11 -13.50
N LEU A 48 -12.00 -0.14 -13.38
CA LEU A 48 -12.02 0.83 -12.29
C LEU A 48 -12.12 0.15 -10.91
N ARG A 49 -13.00 -0.84 -10.76
CA ARG A 49 -13.09 -1.63 -9.51
C ARG A 49 -11.81 -2.38 -9.18
N ARG A 50 -11.11 -2.91 -10.19
CA ARG A 50 -9.81 -3.55 -9.99
C ARG A 50 -8.77 -2.53 -9.56
N ILE A 51 -8.71 -1.36 -10.20
CA ILE A 51 -7.80 -0.28 -9.80
C ILE A 51 -8.06 0.11 -8.33
N ASP A 52 -9.32 0.34 -7.95
CA ASP A 52 -9.72 0.67 -6.58
C ASP A 52 -9.25 -0.39 -5.56
N ALA A 53 -9.42 -1.67 -5.89
CA ALA A 53 -8.96 -2.76 -5.03
C ALA A 53 -7.43 -2.78 -4.87
N TYR A 54 -6.69 -2.48 -5.94
CA TYR A 54 -5.23 -2.36 -5.90
C TYR A 54 -4.78 -1.16 -5.07
N LYS A 55 -5.38 0.02 -5.27
CA LYS A 55 -5.10 1.22 -4.47
C LYS A 55 -5.32 0.97 -2.98
N GLY A 56 -6.44 0.35 -2.62
CA GLY A 56 -6.72 -0.01 -1.22
C GLY A 56 -5.71 -1.01 -0.62
N HIS A 57 -5.07 -1.85 -1.44
CA HIS A 57 -3.99 -2.71 -0.99
C HIS A 57 -2.68 -1.93 -0.78
N LEU A 58 -2.29 -1.04 -1.70
CA LEU A 58 -1.11 -0.18 -1.56
C LEU A 58 -1.18 0.70 -0.30
N GLN A 59 -2.36 1.27 -0.04
CA GLN A 59 -2.59 2.08 1.17
C GLN A 59 -2.35 1.28 2.45
N ARG A 60 -2.82 0.02 2.52
CA ARG A 60 -2.55 -0.84 3.68
C ARG A 60 -1.07 -1.13 3.86
N GLN A 61 -0.35 -1.43 2.78
CA GLN A 61 1.10 -1.66 2.87
C GLN A 61 1.85 -0.41 3.32
N ARG A 62 1.47 0.75 2.80
CA ARG A 62 2.02 2.02 3.24
C ARG A 62 1.76 2.26 4.73
N SER A 63 0.55 2.02 5.23
CA SER A 63 0.25 2.15 6.66
C SER A 63 1.07 1.22 7.55
N VAL A 64 1.46 0.04 7.05
CA VAL A 64 2.36 -0.88 7.75
C VAL A 64 3.79 -0.34 7.77
N LEU A 65 4.28 0.20 6.66
CA LEU A 65 5.62 0.79 6.54
C LEU A 65 5.78 2.10 7.33
N ASP A 66 4.73 2.92 7.37
CA ASP A 66 4.70 4.21 8.08
C ASP A 66 4.57 4.04 9.61
N GLY A 67 4.47 2.81 10.13
CA GLY A 67 4.57 2.53 11.57
C GLY A 67 3.36 2.96 12.42
N THR A 68 2.19 3.17 11.82
CA THR A 68 0.93 3.46 12.56
C THR A 68 0.34 2.26 13.32
N VAL A 69 1.12 1.20 13.54
CA VAL A 69 0.91 0.25 14.64
C VAL A 69 2.16 0.32 15.52
N THR A 70 2.20 1.32 16.40
CA THR A 70 3.10 1.33 17.54
C THR A 70 2.62 0.25 18.51
N ILE A 71 3.22 -0.94 18.49
CA ILE A 71 3.15 -1.83 19.65
C ILE A 71 4.10 -1.20 20.67
N GLU A 72 3.58 -0.38 21.57
CA GLU A 72 4.36 0.10 22.70
C GLU A 72 4.85 -1.11 23.52
N PRO A 73 6.15 -1.20 23.86
CA PRO A 73 6.61 -2.24 24.76
C PRO A 73 5.96 -2.04 26.13
N SER A 74 5.21 -3.04 26.57
CA SER A 74 4.57 -3.10 27.89
C SER A 74 5.62 -2.83 28.99
N PRO A 75 5.42 -1.87 29.90
CA PRO A 75 6.34 -1.60 30.99
C PRO A 75 6.08 -2.60 32.11
N ASP A 76 6.51 -3.85 31.94
CA ASP A 76 6.49 -4.79 33.06
C ASP A 76 7.77 -5.63 33.07
N GLY A 77 8.62 -5.30 34.04
CA GLY A 77 9.96 -5.84 34.19
C GLY A 77 10.86 -4.98 35.07
N ALA A 78 10.29 -4.30 36.08
CA ALA A 78 11.07 -3.74 37.16
C ALA A 78 11.67 -4.91 37.96
N VAL A 79 12.96 -5.17 37.71
CA VAL A 79 13.78 -6.05 38.53
C VAL A 79 13.84 -5.49 39.96
N ALA A 80 13.26 -6.22 40.91
CA ALA A 80 13.50 -6.02 42.33
C ALA A 80 14.62 -6.97 42.76
N ASP A 81 15.82 -6.43 42.93
CA ASP A 81 16.93 -7.08 43.63
C ASP A 81 16.72 -6.95 45.15
N PRO A 82 16.85 -8.04 45.94
CA PRO A 82 17.09 -7.97 47.38
C PRO A 82 18.58 -7.83 47.73
#